data_AF-A0A8S0RI03-F1
#
_entry.id   AF-A0A8S0RI03-F1
#
_cell.length_a   1.000
_cell.length_b   1.000
_cell.length_c   1.000
_cell.angle_alpha   90.00
_cell.angle_beta   90.00
_cell.angle_gamma   90.00
#
_symmetry.space_group_name_H-M   'P 1'
#
loop_
_entity.id
_entity.type
_entity.pdbx_description
1 polymer ?
#
loop_
_entity_poly.entity_id
_entity_poly.type
_entity_poly.pdbx_seq_one_letter_code
_entity_poly.pdbx_strand_id
1 'polypeptide(L)'
;MASVLRLDVDSAFEQKNDIAKAVDEELERVMSAYGFEIVQTLIVDIEPDVQVKKAVNEINVTTRLRLATNEKAEAEKVLQIKKAEGEAESKYLSGLGIVRQCQAIVDGLQDSVLAFLENVPRMTTKGGDVAPSRSSVSVTLGVAVPRPILLGVAVKDVASQIRDGLLQGAQA
;
A
#
# COMPACT_ATOMS: atom_id res chain seq x y z
N MET A 1 -55.81 -2.67 7.49
CA MET A 1 -54.74 -3.17 8.40
C MET A 1 -53.51 -3.69 7.64
N ALA A 2 -52.84 -2.88 6.83
CA ALA A 2 -51.70 -3.37 6.04
C ALA A 2 -50.56 -2.37 5.80
N SER A 3 -50.66 -1.10 6.19
CA SER A 3 -49.64 -0.09 5.87
C SER A 3 -48.41 -0.17 6.78
N VAL A 4 -48.57 -0.51 8.06
CA VAL A 4 -47.48 -0.43 9.05
C VAL A 4 -46.60 -1.69 9.09
N LEU A 5 -47.10 -2.85 8.65
CA LEU A 5 -46.44 -4.14 8.90
C LEU A 5 -45.24 -4.47 7.97
N ARG A 6 -44.86 -3.55 7.06
CA ARG A 6 -43.84 -3.81 6.02
C ARG A 6 -42.82 -2.69 5.81
N LEU A 7 -42.83 -1.64 6.63
CA LEU A 7 -41.87 -0.55 6.49
C LEU A 7 -40.58 -0.89 7.25
N ASP A 8 -39.44 -0.70 6.60
CA ASP A 8 -38.14 -0.68 7.28
C ASP A 8 -38.18 0.32 8.45
N VAL A 9 -37.48 0.02 9.53
CA VAL A 9 -37.48 0.86 10.75
C VAL A 9 -37.13 2.31 10.38
N ASP A 10 -36.14 2.49 9.51
CA ASP A 10 -35.73 3.81 9.04
C ASP A 10 -36.84 4.53 8.25
N SER A 11 -37.55 3.81 7.37
CA SER A 11 -38.70 4.37 6.64
C SER A 11 -39.88 4.69 7.56
N ALA A 12 -40.12 3.91 8.62
CA ALA A 12 -41.15 4.22 9.61
C ALA A 12 -40.83 5.48 10.43
N PHE A 13 -39.53 5.77 10.65
CA PHE A 13 -39.09 7.01 11.27
C PHE A 13 -39.21 8.22 10.34
N GLU A 14 -38.92 8.05 9.05
CA GLU A 14 -39.05 9.12 8.06
C GLU A 14 -40.51 9.44 7.71
N GLN A 15 -41.37 8.41 7.65
CA GLN A 15 -42.78 8.52 7.22
C GLN A 15 -43.77 8.67 8.40
N LYS A 16 -43.33 9.21 9.55
CA LYS A 16 -44.20 9.41 10.72
C LYS A 16 -45.51 10.14 10.39
N ASN A 17 -45.45 11.14 9.51
CA ASN A 17 -46.62 11.92 9.11
C ASN A 17 -47.60 11.11 8.24
N ASP A 18 -47.09 10.23 7.38
CA ASP A 18 -47.93 9.41 6.51
C ASP A 18 -48.60 8.28 7.31
N ILE A 19 -47.89 7.73 8.31
CA ILE A 19 -48.47 6.79 9.27
C ILE A 19 -49.55 7.49 10.11
N ALA A 20 -49.33 8.73 10.56
CA ALA A 20 -50.32 9.48 11.32
C ALA A 20 -51.62 9.67 10.52
N LYS A 21 -51.50 10.11 9.26
CA LYS A 21 -52.66 10.27 8.36
C LYS A 21 -53.41 8.96 8.12
N ALA A 22 -52.69 7.86 7.87
CA ALA A 22 -53.32 6.57 7.65
C ALA A 22 -54.04 6.05 8.90
N VAL A 23 -53.54 6.38 10.10
CA VAL A 23 -54.21 6.07 11.37
C VAL A 23 -55.42 6.97 11.57
N ASP A 24 -55.32 8.27 11.30
CA ASP A 24 -56.41 9.25 11.40
C ASP A 24 -57.62 8.84 10.54
N GLU A 25 -57.39 8.55 9.25
CA GLU A 25 -58.46 8.17 8.32
C GLU A 25 -59.22 6.91 8.77
N GLU A 26 -58.51 5.90 9.29
CA GLU A 26 -59.14 4.68 9.78
C GLU A 26 -59.88 4.91 11.10
N LEU A 27 -59.31 5.71 11.99
CA LEU A 27 -59.93 6.02 13.28
C LEU A 27 -61.18 6.88 13.10
N GLU A 28 -61.15 7.87 12.21
CA GLU A 28 -62.29 8.71 11.86
C GLU A 28 -63.44 7.87 11.29
N ARG A 29 -63.14 6.93 10.39
CA ARG A 29 -64.14 6.02 9.80
C ARG A 29 -64.83 5.14 10.85
N VAL A 30 -64.06 4.59 11.79
CA VAL A 30 -64.61 3.70 12.84
C VAL A 30 -65.36 4.49 13.91
N MET A 31 -64.81 5.62 14.35
CA MET A 31 -65.36 6.40 15.46
C MET A 31 -66.58 7.25 15.06
N SER A 32 -66.68 7.63 13.78
CA SER A 32 -67.88 8.28 13.23
C SER A 32 -69.14 7.41 13.40
N ALA A 33 -69.01 6.09 13.33
CA ALA A 33 -70.12 5.16 13.54
C ALA A 33 -70.64 5.16 14.99
N TYR A 34 -69.83 5.62 15.94
CA TYR A 34 -70.16 5.72 17.36
C TYR A 34 -70.48 7.16 17.81
N GLY A 35 -70.49 8.12 16.87
CA GLY A 35 -70.82 9.53 17.15
C GLY A 35 -69.69 10.33 17.79
N PHE A 36 -68.43 9.87 17.66
CA PHE A 36 -67.25 10.61 18.11
C PHE A 36 -66.51 11.24 16.92
N GLU A 37 -66.14 12.52 17.05
CA GLU A 37 -65.33 13.27 16.08
C GLU A 37 -63.88 13.37 16.59
N ILE A 38 -62.91 12.88 15.80
CA ILE A 38 -61.49 12.93 16.15
C ILE A 38 -60.91 14.25 15.64
N VAL A 39 -60.46 15.12 16.54
CA VAL A 39 -59.92 16.45 16.20
C VAL A 39 -58.44 16.39 15.77
N GLN A 40 -57.64 15.54 16.42
CA GLN A 40 -56.22 15.37 16.12
C GLN A 40 -55.68 14.07 16.75
N THR A 41 -54.94 13.26 16.00
CA THR A 41 -54.13 12.17 16.57
C THR A 41 -52.66 12.58 16.63
N LEU A 42 -52.04 12.42 17.80
CA LEU A 42 -50.63 12.71 18.02
C LEU A 42 -49.86 11.38 18.15
N ILE A 43 -48.93 11.13 17.23
CA ILE A 43 -47.95 10.05 17.41
C ILE A 43 -46.87 10.58 18.36
N VAL A 44 -46.84 10.02 19.58
CA VAL A 44 -45.89 10.43 20.62
C VAL A 44 -44.49 9.92 20.32
N ASP A 45 -44.31 8.60 20.22
CA ASP A 45 -43.02 7.97 19.88
C ASP A 45 -43.22 6.61 19.20
N ILE A 46 -42.29 6.26 18.31
CA ILE A 46 -42.19 4.93 17.70
C ILE A 46 -40.92 4.31 18.26
N GLU A 47 -41.06 3.38 19.20
CA GLU A 47 -39.93 2.67 19.77
C GLU A 47 -39.86 1.25 19.17
N PRO A 48 -38.84 0.95 18.33
CA PRO A 48 -38.61 -0.42 17.90
C PRO A 48 -38.15 -1.29 19.06
N ASP A 49 -38.37 -2.60 18.92
CA ASP A 49 -37.95 -3.59 19.91
C ASP A 49 -36.44 -3.50 20.22
N VAL A 50 -36.08 -3.81 21.46
CA VAL A 50 -34.70 -3.72 21.95
C VAL A 50 -33.73 -4.59 21.10
N GLN A 51 -34.18 -5.75 20.65
CA GLN A 51 -33.38 -6.64 19.78
C GLN A 51 -33.10 -5.97 18.43
N VAL A 52 -34.11 -5.30 17.85
CA VAL A 52 -33.98 -4.59 16.58
C VAL A 52 -33.04 -3.39 16.71
N LYS A 53 -33.18 -2.59 17.77
CA LYS A 53 -32.24 -1.49 18.08
C LYS A 53 -30.80 -1.98 18.16
N LYS A 54 -30.58 -3.11 18.83
CA LYS A 54 -29.25 -3.71 18.98
C LYS A 54 -28.70 -4.20 17.64
N ALA A 55 -29.51 -4.93 16.87
CA ALA A 55 -29.11 -5.46 15.57
C ALA A 55 -28.76 -4.35 14.56
N VAL A 56 -29.60 -3.31 14.48
CA VAL A 56 -29.36 -2.14 13.62
C VAL A 56 -28.06 -1.43 14.02
N ASN A 57 -27.86 -1.21 15.33
CA ASN A 57 -26.63 -0.58 15.81
C ASN A 57 -25.39 -1.43 15.50
N GLU A 58 -25.46 -2.74 15.66
CA GLU A 58 -24.36 -3.66 15.35
C GLU A 58 -24.03 -3.69 13.86
N ILE A 59 -25.04 -3.66 12.98
CA ILE A 59 -24.85 -3.53 11.53
C ILE A 59 -24.16 -2.21 11.19
N ASN A 60 -24.59 -1.11 11.81
CA ASN A 60 -24.00 0.20 11.57
C ASN A 60 -22.54 0.27 12.05
N VAL A 61 -22.25 -0.25 13.23
CA VAL A 61 -20.88 -0.35 13.77
C VAL A 61 -20.01 -1.21 12.85
N THR A 62 -20.50 -2.38 12.45
CA THR A 62 -19.77 -3.30 11.57
C THR A 62 -19.50 -2.69 10.21
N THR A 63 -20.48 -2.00 9.62
CA THR A 63 -20.34 -1.34 8.32
C THR A 63 -19.32 -0.21 8.38
N ARG A 64 -19.40 0.64 9.43
CA ARG A 64 -18.42 1.70 9.68
C ARG A 64 -17.01 1.14 9.92
N LEU A 65 -16.91 0.05 10.67
CA LEU A 65 -15.64 -0.61 10.93
C LEU A 65 -15.05 -1.23 9.66
N ARG A 66 -15.85 -1.86 8.82
CA ARG A 66 -15.41 -2.41 7.52
C ARG A 66 -14.90 -1.32 6.60
N LEU A 67 -15.61 -0.20 6.51
CA LEU A 67 -15.16 0.95 5.73
C LEU A 67 -13.80 1.46 6.24
N ALA A 68 -13.68 1.71 7.54
CA ALA A 68 -12.42 2.18 8.13
C ALA A 68 -11.28 1.16 7.96
N THR A 69 -11.58 -0.14 7.99
CA THR A 69 -10.58 -1.20 7.77
C THR A 69 -10.12 -1.23 6.32
N ASN A 70 -11.04 -1.09 5.37
CA ASN A 70 -10.71 -1.03 3.95
C ASN A 70 -9.86 0.20 3.63
N GLU A 71 -10.25 1.37 4.14
CA GLU A 71 -9.49 2.62 3.97
C GLU A 71 -8.08 2.50 4.56
N LYS A 72 -7.94 1.89 5.75
CA LYS A 72 -6.62 1.62 6.35
C LYS A 72 -5.78 0.67 5.50
N ALA A 73 -6.38 -0.41 4.98
CA ALA A 73 -5.67 -1.38 4.14
C ALA A 73 -5.20 -0.74 2.82
N GLU A 74 -6.02 0.12 2.21
CA GLU A 74 -5.62 0.88 1.03
C GLU A 74 -4.48 1.86 1.34
N ALA A 75 -4.57 2.59 2.46
CA ALA A 75 -3.51 3.49 2.89
C ALA A 75 -2.18 2.76 3.14
N GLU A 76 -2.23 1.58 3.78
CA GLU A 76 -1.05 0.75 4.04
C GLU A 76 -0.41 0.26 2.73
N LYS A 77 -1.21 -0.16 1.75
CA LYS A 77 -0.72 -0.53 0.42
C LYS A 77 0.02 0.63 -0.25
N VAL A 78 -0.55 1.83 -0.21
CA VAL A 78 0.08 3.02 -0.79
C VAL A 78 1.40 3.35 -0.06
N LEU A 79 1.42 3.28 1.26
CA LEU A 79 2.64 3.48 2.05
C LEU A 79 3.74 2.49 1.67
N GLN A 80 3.40 1.20 1.51
CA GLN A 80 4.38 0.18 1.16
C GLN A 80 4.94 0.37 -0.25
N ILE A 81 4.10 0.72 -1.23
CA ILE A 81 4.55 1.04 -2.59
C ILE A 81 5.46 2.27 -2.57
N LYS A 82 5.06 3.35 -1.89
CA LYS A 82 5.86 4.57 -1.80
C LYS A 82 7.20 4.35 -1.12
N LYS A 83 7.23 3.51 -0.09
CA LYS A 83 8.48 3.11 0.56
C LYS A 83 9.38 2.32 -0.39
N ALA A 84 8.83 1.36 -1.12
CA ALA A 84 9.58 0.58 -2.10
C ALA A 84 10.12 1.45 -3.25
N GLU A 85 9.32 2.38 -3.76
CA GLU A 85 9.74 3.38 -4.75
C GLU A 85 10.89 4.24 -4.23
N GLY A 86 10.77 4.77 -3.01
CA GLY A 86 11.82 5.57 -2.37
C GLY A 86 13.11 4.78 -2.12
N GLU A 87 13.01 3.50 -1.73
CA GLU A 87 14.18 2.62 -1.57
C GLU A 87 14.86 2.32 -2.92
N ALA A 88 14.09 2.13 -3.99
CA ALA A 88 14.63 1.93 -5.34
C ALA A 88 15.34 3.19 -5.86
N GLU A 89 14.72 4.36 -5.69
CA GLU A 89 15.30 5.65 -6.08
C GLU A 89 16.57 5.97 -5.27
N SER A 90 16.57 5.71 -3.96
CA SER A 90 17.76 5.88 -3.12
C SER A 90 18.94 5.02 -3.60
N LYS A 91 18.69 3.74 -3.92
CA LYS A 91 19.73 2.86 -4.47
C LYS A 91 20.24 3.35 -5.83
N TYR A 92 19.33 3.84 -6.68
CA TYR A 92 19.70 4.39 -7.98
C TYR A 92 20.62 5.62 -7.84
N LEU A 93 20.25 6.58 -6.99
CA LEU A 93 21.05 7.77 -6.72
C LEU A 93 22.41 7.43 -6.10
N SER A 94 22.45 6.46 -5.18
CA SER A 94 23.70 5.96 -4.62
C SER A 94 24.61 5.35 -5.70
N GLY A 95 24.05 4.58 -6.64
CA GLY A 95 24.79 4.03 -7.77
C GLY A 95 25.33 5.10 -8.72
N LEU A 96 24.54 6.14 -8.98
CA LEU A 96 24.95 7.27 -9.81
C LEU A 96 26.16 8.01 -9.21
N GLY A 97 26.20 8.16 -7.88
CA GLY A 97 27.36 8.73 -7.17
C GLY A 97 28.65 7.94 -7.43
N ILE A 98 28.57 6.61 -7.37
CA ILE A 98 29.71 5.72 -7.64
C ILE A 98 30.17 5.85 -9.10
N VAL A 99 29.23 5.86 -10.06
CA VAL A 99 29.58 6.00 -11.48
C VAL A 99 30.28 7.34 -11.75
N ARG A 100 29.78 8.43 -11.15
CA ARG A 100 30.43 9.76 -11.27
C ARG A 100 31.83 9.76 -10.66
N GLN A 101 32.03 9.09 -9.52
CA GLN A 101 33.37 8.93 -8.93
C GLN A 101 34.29 8.12 -9.85
N CYS A 102 33.81 7.01 -10.41
CA CYS A 102 34.59 6.20 -11.35
C CYS A 102 34.98 7.00 -12.61
N GLN A 103 34.06 7.80 -13.16
CA GLN A 103 34.35 8.66 -14.31
C GLN A 103 35.47 9.66 -13.98
N ALA A 104 35.38 10.36 -12.85
CA ALA A 104 36.40 11.32 -12.43
C ALA A 104 37.79 10.66 -12.22
N ILE A 105 37.83 9.41 -11.75
CA ILE A 105 39.08 8.65 -11.61
C ILE A 105 39.67 8.32 -12.99
N VAL A 106 38.84 7.85 -13.93
CA VAL A 106 39.28 7.52 -15.29
C VAL A 106 39.81 8.76 -16.02
N ASP A 107 39.09 9.88 -15.91
CA ASP A 107 39.50 11.16 -16.50
C ASP A 107 40.83 11.64 -15.90
N GLY A 108 40.97 11.61 -14.56
CA GLY A 108 42.22 11.99 -13.91
C GLY A 108 43.42 11.08 -14.24
N LEU A 109 43.17 9.79 -14.46
CA LEU A 109 44.20 8.86 -14.95
C LEU A 109 44.58 9.18 -16.40
N GLN A 110 43.62 9.51 -17.26
CA GLN A 110 43.88 9.92 -18.64
C GLN A 110 44.76 11.18 -18.67
N ASP A 111 44.43 12.19 -17.87
CA ASP A 111 45.22 13.42 -17.74
C ASP A 111 46.64 13.13 -17.23
N SER A 112 46.78 12.23 -16.26
CA SER A 112 48.08 11.80 -15.73
C SER A 112 48.94 11.10 -16.79
N VAL A 113 48.33 10.26 -17.65
CA VAL A 113 49.02 9.60 -18.76
C VAL A 113 49.44 10.60 -19.82
N LEU A 114 48.57 11.56 -20.19
CA LEU A 114 48.90 12.62 -21.15
C LEU A 114 50.04 13.50 -20.63
N ALA A 115 49.97 13.94 -19.37
CA ALA A 115 51.02 14.72 -18.74
C ALA A 115 52.35 13.96 -18.65
N PHE A 116 52.33 12.64 -18.43
CA PHE A 116 53.53 11.82 -18.48
C PHE A 116 54.12 11.78 -19.89
N LEU A 117 53.30 11.58 -20.92
CA LEU A 117 53.76 11.55 -22.32
C LEU A 117 54.37 12.91 -22.75
N GLU A 118 53.82 14.03 -22.29
CA GLU A 118 54.37 15.36 -22.55
C GLU A 118 55.68 15.62 -21.81
N ASN A 119 55.81 15.10 -20.58
CA ASN A 119 56.99 15.30 -19.73
C ASN A 119 58.09 14.25 -19.92
N VAL A 120 57.92 13.25 -20.78
CA VAL A 120 59.00 12.33 -21.18
C VAL A 120 59.78 12.96 -22.34
N PRO A 121 60.97 13.55 -22.10
CA PRO A 121 61.83 14.00 -23.17
C PRO A 121 62.38 12.76 -23.86
N ARG A 122 62.45 12.78 -25.21
CA ARG A 122 63.08 11.76 -26.07
C ARG A 122 64.29 11.09 -25.39
N MET A 123 64.08 9.96 -24.71
CA MET A 123 65.15 9.02 -24.44
C MET A 123 65.31 8.15 -25.67
N THR A 124 65.90 8.72 -26.72
CA THR A 124 66.50 7.93 -27.79
C THR A 124 67.85 7.41 -27.26
N THR A 125 67.83 6.30 -26.53
CA THR A 125 69.05 5.51 -26.34
C THR A 125 69.36 4.83 -27.66
N LYS A 126 70.50 5.19 -28.26
CA LYS A 126 70.99 4.55 -29.48
C LYS A 126 71.23 3.06 -29.21
N GLY A 127 70.61 2.21 -30.04
CA GLY A 127 70.97 0.80 -30.18
C GLY A 127 69.81 -0.17 -29.93
N GLY A 128 69.24 -0.69 -31.03
CA GLY A 128 68.33 -1.83 -31.03
C GLY A 128 66.87 -1.45 -31.26
N ASP A 129 66.29 -1.93 -32.36
CA ASP A 129 64.86 -1.86 -32.65
C ASP A 129 64.05 -2.42 -31.46
N VAL A 130 63.39 -1.52 -30.73
CA VAL A 130 62.31 -1.88 -29.81
C VAL A 130 61.06 -1.23 -30.37
N ALA A 131 60.27 -2.05 -31.07
CA ALA A 131 58.89 -1.70 -31.40
C ALA A 131 58.16 -1.31 -30.11
N PRO A 132 57.28 -0.29 -30.12
CA PRO A 132 56.51 0.06 -28.93
C PRO A 132 55.63 -1.14 -28.55
N SER A 133 56.08 -1.92 -27.57
CA SER A 133 55.27 -2.99 -27.00
C SER A 133 54.11 -2.30 -26.29
N ARG A 134 52.94 -2.36 -26.90
CA ARG A 134 51.68 -1.81 -26.40
C ARG A 134 51.24 -2.68 -25.21
N SER A 135 51.90 -2.52 -24.07
CA SER A 135 51.54 -3.22 -22.84
C SER A 135 50.16 -2.72 -22.42
N SER A 136 49.13 -3.56 -22.57
CA SER A 136 47.79 -3.27 -22.09
C SER A 136 47.84 -3.11 -20.57
N VAL A 137 47.75 -1.89 -20.07
CA VAL A 137 47.55 -1.64 -18.64
C VAL A 137 46.10 -1.98 -18.32
N SER A 138 45.87 -3.19 -17.80
CA SER A 138 44.57 -3.60 -17.29
C SER A 138 44.38 -3.03 -15.89
N VAL A 139 43.63 -1.92 -15.78
CA VAL A 139 43.20 -1.39 -14.48
C VAL A 139 41.96 -2.17 -14.03
N THR A 140 42.14 -3.11 -13.10
CA THR A 140 41.01 -3.85 -12.50
C THR A 140 40.36 -2.97 -11.44
N LEU A 141 39.25 -2.31 -11.79
CA LEU A 141 38.44 -1.53 -10.84
C LEU A 141 37.66 -2.51 -9.93
N GLY A 142 38.16 -2.75 -8.73
CA GLY A 142 37.45 -3.51 -7.70
C GLY A 142 36.30 -2.69 -7.12
N VAL A 143 35.07 -2.88 -7.61
CA VAL A 143 33.88 -2.32 -6.97
C VAL A 143 33.53 -3.19 -5.76
N ALA A 144 33.95 -2.76 -4.56
CA ALA A 144 33.46 -3.35 -3.33
C ALA A 144 32.02 -2.86 -3.09
N VAL A 145 31.03 -3.66 -3.50
CA VAL A 145 29.64 -3.44 -3.09
C VAL A 145 29.56 -3.73 -1.59
N PRO A 146 29.27 -2.74 -0.72
CA PRO A 146 29.10 -3.02 0.70
C PRO A 146 27.92 -3.97 0.86
N ARG A 147 28.19 -5.19 1.33
CA ARG A 147 27.14 -6.14 1.72
C ARG A 147 26.25 -5.46 2.76
N PRO A 148 24.92 -5.43 2.59
CA PRO A 148 24.05 -4.96 3.66
C PRO A 148 24.28 -5.87 4.87
N ILE A 149 24.70 -5.29 6.00
CA ILE A 149 24.78 -5.99 7.27
C ILE A 149 23.33 -6.23 7.70
N LEU A 150 22.81 -7.40 7.35
CA LEU A 150 21.54 -7.88 7.89
C LEU A 150 21.79 -8.25 9.35
N LEU A 151 21.50 -7.30 10.23
CA LEU A 151 21.48 -7.53 11.66
C LEU A 151 20.33 -8.50 11.98
N GLY A 152 20.65 -9.79 12.06
CA GLY A 152 20.01 -10.71 13.00
C GLY A 152 18.57 -11.16 12.76
N VAL A 153 18.11 -11.34 11.51
CA VAL A 153 16.92 -12.19 11.28
C VAL A 153 17.21 -13.18 10.14
N ALA A 154 17.42 -14.44 10.51
CA ALA A 154 17.68 -15.53 9.60
C ALA A 154 16.45 -15.82 8.75
N VAL A 155 16.32 -15.14 7.60
CA VAL A 155 15.41 -15.58 6.54
C VAL A 155 16.10 -16.76 5.86
N LYS A 156 15.78 -17.98 6.31
CA LYS A 156 16.12 -19.20 5.56
C LYS A 156 15.43 -19.12 4.21
N ASP A 157 16.24 -19.21 3.17
CA ASP A 157 15.83 -19.09 1.76
C ASP A 157 14.71 -20.09 1.42
N VAL A 158 13.57 -19.59 0.95
CA VAL A 158 12.38 -20.38 0.58
C VAL A 158 12.73 -21.42 -0.49
N ALA A 159 13.73 -21.16 -1.32
CA ALA A 159 14.22 -22.10 -2.33
C ALA A 159 14.88 -23.36 -1.73
N SER A 160 15.45 -23.27 -0.53
CA SER A 160 15.99 -24.43 0.20
C SER A 160 14.89 -25.26 0.85
N GLN A 161 13.83 -24.61 1.37
CA GLN A 161 12.67 -25.28 1.97
C GLN A 161 11.92 -26.17 0.98
N ILE A 162 11.76 -25.71 -0.27
CA ILE A 162 11.08 -26.49 -1.31
C ILE A 162 11.91 -27.72 -1.72
N ARG A 163 13.24 -27.59 -1.74
CA ARG A 163 14.14 -28.68 -2.11
C ARG A 163 14.20 -29.76 -1.04
N ASP A 164 14.29 -29.37 0.23
CA ASP A 164 14.34 -30.32 1.35
C ASP A 164 12.98 -30.99 1.58
N GLY A 165 11.87 -30.24 1.41
CA GLY A 165 10.51 -30.80 1.51
C GLY A 165 10.20 -31.86 0.45
N LEU A 166 10.75 -31.71 -0.77
CA LEU A 166 10.56 -32.70 -1.84
C LEU A 166 11.36 -34.00 -1.58
N LEU A 167 12.51 -33.91 -0.91
CA LEU A 167 13.34 -35.09 -0.61
C LEU A 167 12.82 -35.89 0.59
N GLN A 168 12.13 -35.24 1.53
CA GLN A 168 11.58 -35.91 2.71
C GLN A 168 10.25 -36.65 2.43
N GLY A 169 9.54 -36.28 1.37
CA GLY A 169 8.34 -36.99 0.89
C GLY A 169 8.62 -38.25 0.05
N ALA A 170 9.88 -38.53 -0.29
CA ALA A 170 10.27 -39.66 -1.12
C ALA A 170 10.78 -40.89 -0.33
N GLN A 171 10.79 -40.83 1.01
CA GLN A 171 11.19 -41.95 1.88
C GLN A 171 10.17 -42.29 2.99
N ALA A 172 8.87 -42.02 2.76
CA ALA A 172 7.79 -42.55 3.59
C ALA A 172 6.92 -43.51 2.77
#